data_AF-A0A958VSK1-F1
#
_entry.id   AF-A0A958VSK1-F1
#
_cell.length_a   1.000
_cell.length_b   1.000
_cell.length_c   1.000
_cell.angle_alpha   90.00
_cell.angle_beta   90.00
_cell.angle_gamma   90.00
#
_symmetry.space_group_name_H-M   'P 1'
#
loop_
_entity.id
_entity.type
_entity.pdbx_description
1 polymer ?
#
loop_
_entity_poly.entity_id
_entity_poly.type
_entity_poly.pdbx_seq_one_letter_code
_entity_poly.pdbx_strand_id
1 'polypeptide(L)' 'KKSADPIKVLEKKYLYKEIELIDNLNSTLKSGLKGAIIEVIDEHRFFAEFYDLNGHQMEYNGEFVFKIGMNQFKLKR' A
#
# COMPACT_ATOMS: atom_id res chain seq x y z
N LYS A 1 30.52 -10.01 -2.09
CA LYS A 1 29.04 -10.16 -2.15
C LYS A 1 28.46 -8.78 -2.43
N LYS A 2 27.84 -8.52 -3.60
CA LYS A 2 27.02 -7.30 -3.77
C LYS A 2 25.87 -7.40 -2.77
N SER A 3 25.71 -6.44 -1.86
CA SER A 3 24.49 -6.39 -1.04
C SER A 3 23.31 -6.26 -2.00
N ALA A 4 22.21 -6.96 -1.70
CA ALA A 4 20.99 -6.74 -2.45
C ALA A 4 20.55 -5.29 -2.20
N ASP A 5 20.17 -4.60 -3.28
CA ASP A 5 19.57 -3.27 -3.21
C ASP A 5 18.31 -3.36 -2.34
N PRO A 6 18.22 -2.62 -1.22
CA PRO A 6 17.11 -2.74 -0.27
C PRO A 6 15.76 -2.45 -0.94
N ILE A 7 15.71 -1.53 -1.90
CA ILE A 7 14.48 -1.22 -2.64
C ILE A 7 14.03 -2.41 -3.47
N LYS A 8 14.95 -3.08 -4.18
CA LYS A 8 14.61 -4.28 -4.97
C LYS A 8 14.10 -5.44 -4.11
N VAL A 9 14.58 -5.55 -2.88
CA VAL A 9 14.07 -6.55 -1.93
C VAL A 9 12.63 -6.23 -1.54
N LEU A 10 12.33 -4.95 -1.31
CA LEU A 10 10.99 -4.49 -0.96
C LEU A 10 10.02 -4.59 -2.13
N GLU A 11 10.43 -4.21 -3.35
CA GLU A 11 9.64 -4.38 -4.56
C GLU A 11 9.22 -5.84 -4.74
N LYS A 12 10.17 -6.77 -4.64
CA LYS A 12 9.88 -8.20 -4.75
C LYS A 12 8.90 -8.70 -3.67
N LYS A 13 8.93 -8.08 -2.49
CA LYS A 13 8.09 -8.46 -1.35
C LYS A 13 6.70 -7.85 -1.41
N TYR A 14 6.58 -6.60 -1.87
CA TYR A 14 5.39 -5.78 -1.67
C TYR A 14 4.72 -5.34 -2.97
N LEU A 15 5.46 -5.08 -4.04
CA LEU A 15 4.90 -4.55 -5.28
C LEU A 15 3.85 -5.51 -5.86
N TYR A 16 2.68 -4.97 -6.20
CA TYR A 16 1.50 -5.68 -6.70
C TYR A 16 0.94 -6.75 -5.76
N LYS A 17 1.29 -6.72 -4.45
CA LYS A 17 0.69 -7.61 -3.46
C LYS A 17 -0.56 -6.99 -2.84
N GLU A 18 -1.54 -7.84 -2.56
CA GLU A 18 -2.71 -7.47 -1.79
C GLU A 18 -2.29 -7.12 -0.36
N ILE A 19 -2.76 -5.97 0.09
CA ILE A 19 -2.54 -5.47 1.45
C ILE A 19 -3.87 -5.17 2.11
N GLU A 20 -3.84 -5.16 3.44
CA GLU A 20 -4.92 -4.65 4.26
C GLU A 20 -4.39 -3.45 5.05
N LEU A 21 -5.09 -2.33 4.96
CA LEU A 21 -4.80 -1.13 5.73
C LEU A 21 -5.07 -1.42 7.22
N ILE A 22 -4.11 -1.16 8.10
CA ILE A 22 -4.28 -1.44 9.54
C ILE A 22 -4.60 -0.19 10.37
N ASP A 23 -4.34 1.00 9.83
CA ASP A 23 -4.64 2.29 10.45
C ASP A 23 -5.55 3.14 9.58
N ASN A 24 -6.32 4.05 10.19
CA ASN A 24 -7.10 5.01 9.42
C ASN A 24 -6.16 6.03 8.76
N LEU A 25 -6.20 6.16 7.44
CA LEU A 25 -5.46 7.21 6.70
C LEU A 25 -6.21 8.54 6.73
N ASN A 26 -7.53 8.50 6.60
CA ASN A 26 -8.39 9.70 6.64
C ASN A 26 -9.86 9.36 7.00
N SER A 27 -10.78 10.27 6.71
CA SER A 27 -12.22 10.10 6.98
C SER A 27 -12.86 8.96 6.16
N THR A 28 -12.28 8.61 5.02
CA THR A 28 -12.81 7.64 4.06
C THR A 28 -12.02 6.34 4.06
N LEU A 29 -10.68 6.44 4.06
CA LEU A 29 -9.77 5.30 4.07
C LEU A 29 -9.55 4.80 5.50
N LYS A 30 -10.40 3.86 5.92
CA LYS A 30 -10.41 3.25 7.25
C LYS A 30 -9.63 1.93 7.30
N SER A 31 -9.15 1.58 8.48
CA SER A 31 -8.56 0.27 8.75
C SER A 31 -9.48 -0.87 8.28
N GLY A 32 -8.91 -1.92 7.71
CA GLY A 32 -9.62 -3.07 7.15
C GLY A 32 -9.85 -3.00 5.64
N LEU A 33 -9.62 -1.84 5.01
CA LEU A 33 -9.69 -1.72 3.56
C LEU A 33 -8.59 -2.54 2.88
N LYS A 34 -8.99 -3.19 1.79
CA LYS A 34 -8.08 -3.93 0.92
C LYS A 34 -7.50 -3.01 -0.13
N GLY A 35 -6.27 -3.31 -0.53
CA GLY A 35 -5.56 -2.52 -1.53
C GLY A 35 -4.41 -3.28 -2.16
N ALA A 36 -3.65 -2.58 -2.98
CA ALA A 36 -2.43 -3.09 -3.58
C ALA A 36 -1.33 -2.03 -3.58
N ILE A 37 -0.09 -2.46 -3.34
CA ILE A 37 1.08 -1.58 -3.51
C ILE A 37 1.37 -1.44 -5.00
N ILE A 38 1.43 -0.20 -5.49
CA ILE A 38 1.72 0.09 -6.90
C ILE A 38 3.13 0.66 -7.10
N GLU A 39 3.76 1.18 -6.05
CA GLU A 39 5.13 1.70 -6.10
C GLU A 39 5.81 1.64 -4.73
N VAL A 40 7.12 1.33 -4.73
CA VAL A 40 8.00 1.46 -3.55
C VAL A 40 8.79 2.76 -3.71
N ILE A 41 8.50 3.76 -2.89
CA ILE A 41 9.17 5.07 -2.96
C ILE A 41 10.55 4.97 -2.29
N ASP A 42 10.59 4.36 -1.11
CA ASP A 42 11.81 4.06 -0.36
C ASP A 42 11.57 2.95 0.68
N GLU A 43 12.52 2.75 1.59
CA GLU A 43 12.50 1.68 2.59
C GLU A 43 11.29 1.70 3.54
N HIS A 44 10.61 2.84 3.67
CA HIS A 44 9.53 3.03 4.64
C HIS A 44 8.22 3.50 4.01
N ARG A 45 8.23 3.95 2.75
CA ARG A 45 7.11 4.66 2.13
C ARG A 45 6.74 4.01 0.79
N PHE A 46 5.44 3.84 0.60
CA PHE A 46 4.85 3.13 -0.54
C PHE A 46 3.69 3.94 -1.10
N PHE A 47 3.40 3.77 -2.39
CA PHE A 47 2.12 4.16 -2.95
C PHE A 47 1.22 2.93 -3.05
N ALA A 48 -0.03 3.10 -2.64
CA ALA A 48 -1.04 2.07 -2.69
C ALA A 48 -2.38 2.62 -3.20
N GLU A 49 -3.10 1.76 -3.90
CA GLU A 49 -4.53 1.96 -4.17
C GLU A 49 -5.35 1.09 -3.23
N PHE A 50 -6.58 1.51 -2.94
CA PHE A 50 -7.51 0.79 -2.08
C PHE A 50 -8.86 0.63 -2.77
N TYR A 51 -9.62 -0.37 -2.34
CA TYR A 51 -10.89 -0.74 -2.95
C TYR A 51 -12.02 -0.77 -1.93
N ASP A 52 -13.22 -0.43 -2.39
CA ASP A 52 -14.44 -0.62 -1.63
C ASP A 52 -14.82 -2.13 -1.55
N LEU A 53 -15.94 -2.42 -0.88
CA LEU A 53 -16.44 -3.80 -0.75
C LEU A 53 -16.87 -4.43 -2.09
N ASN A 54 -17.09 -3.63 -3.13
CA ASN A 54 -17.44 -4.06 -4.47
C ASN A 54 -16.21 -4.23 -5.38
N GLY A 55 -15.02 -3.89 -4.89
CA GLY A 55 -13.77 -3.92 -5.65
C GLY A 55 -13.52 -2.67 -6.50
N HIS A 56 -14.30 -1.59 -6.32
CA HIS A 56 -14.06 -0.33 -7.00
C HIS A 56 -12.96 0.45 -6.31
N GLN A 57 -12.09 1.08 -7.09
CA GLN A 57 -11.02 1.92 -6.55
C GLN A 57 -11.58 3.11 -5.77
N MET A 58 -10.99 3.35 -4.60
CA MET A 58 -11.37 4.43 -3.71
C MET A 58 -10.77 5.75 -4.19
N GLU A 59 -11.61 6.77 -4.35
CA GLU A 59 -11.19 8.15 -4.56
C GLU A 59 -11.32 8.96 -3.28
N TYR A 60 -10.34 9.81 -2.99
CA TYR A 60 -10.43 10.80 -1.93
C TYR A 60 -9.76 12.10 -2.35
N ASN A 61 -10.50 13.21 -2.33
CA ASN A 61 -10.03 14.53 -2.78
C ASN A 61 -9.46 14.56 -4.21
N GLY A 62 -10.00 13.77 -5.15
CA GLY A 62 -9.48 13.66 -6.51
C GLY A 62 -8.25 12.76 -6.67
N GLU A 63 -7.80 12.12 -5.59
CA GLU A 63 -6.68 11.17 -5.61
C GLU A 63 -7.17 9.72 -5.49
N PHE A 64 -6.52 8.82 -6.22
CA PHE A 64 -6.78 7.37 -6.22
C PHE A 64 -5.63 6.54 -5.63
N VAL A 65 -4.48 7.19 -5.44
CA VAL A 65 -3.24 6.60 -5.00
C VAL A 65 -2.78 7.33 -3.75
N PHE A 66 -2.51 6.56 -2.71
CA PHE A 66 -2.24 7.10 -1.38
C PHE A 66 -0.86 6.68 -0.93
N LYS A 67 -0.14 7.63 -0.35
CA LYS A 67 1.15 7.37 0.29
C LYS A 67 0.92 6.73 1.66
N ILE A 68 1.49 5.56 1.88
CA ILE A 68 1.39 4.82 3.15
C ILE A 68 2.78 4.42 3.67
N GLY A 69 2.88 4.33 4.99
CA GLY A 69 4.06 3.81 5.67
C GLY A 69 4.06 2.29 5.79
N MET A 70 5.25 1.67 5.94
CA MET A 70 5.38 0.22 6.15
C MET A 70 4.56 -0.31 7.34
N ASN A 71 4.32 0.53 8.34
CA ASN A 71 3.59 0.18 9.55
C ASN A 71 2.08 0.46 9.44
N GLN A 72 1.59 0.94 8.29
CA GLN A 72 0.17 1.27 8.09
C GLN A 72 -0.57 0.18 7.31
N PHE A 73 0.12 -0.87 6.87
CA PHE A 73 -0.50 -2.00 6.19
C PHE A 73 0.11 -3.33 6.62
N LYS A 74 -0.62 -4.42 6.34
CA LYS A 74 -0.11 -5.79 6.39
C LYS A 74 -0.36 -6.49 5.07
N LEU A 75 0.53 -7.41 4.69
CA LEU A 75 0.32 -8.28 3.53
C LEU A 75 -0.84 -9.24 3.81
N LYS A 76 -1.77 -9.34 2.86
CA LYS A 76 -2.72 -10.46 2.80
C LYS A 76 -1.98 -11.68 2.24
N ARG A 77 -2.15 -12.82 2.91
CA ARG A 77 -1.65 -14.12 2.45
C ARG A 77 -2.51 -14.67 1.33
#